data_AF-A0A9E0LVU7-F1
#
_entry.id   AF-A0A9E0LVU7-F1
#
_cell.length_a   1.000
_cell.length_b   1.000
_cell.length_c   1.000
_cell.angle_alpha   90.00
_cell.angle_beta   90.00
_cell.angle_gamma   90.00
#
_symmetry.space_group_name_H-M   'P 1'
#
loop_
_entity.id
_entity.type
_entity.pdbx_description
1 polymer ?
#
loop_
_entity_poly.entity_id
_entity_poly.type
_entity_poly.pdbx_seq_one_letter_code
_entity_poly.pdbx_strand_id
1 'polypeptide(L)'
;MTDHKHGGHSAHSSAAGAHPNPGRAPIDSEIDVRRTIEIGLWLGGTTIGALVIGYFIYLGLSKWTASQDPVASPLTEAARNVLPPAPNLQVAPEKELAAMRAAERERLTTWGWTDKAAGFAHMPIEAAIDRLAVPEPEAAPAAPAPAPAPADPSADAHAAPAAAAVPPAAHEGSAH
;
A
#
# COMPACT_ATOMS: atom_id res chain seq x y z
N MET A 1 61.28 -24.24 -95.41
CA MET A 1 60.49 -23.09 -95.88
C MET A 1 59.66 -22.62 -94.70
N THR A 2 59.81 -21.46 -94.08
CA THR A 2 60.54 -20.19 -94.27
C THR A 2 60.38 -19.48 -92.90
N ASP A 3 61.45 -18.93 -92.29
CA ASP A 3 61.75 -17.47 -92.22
C ASP A 3 60.58 -16.58 -91.77
N HIS A 4 60.67 -15.57 -90.90
CA HIS A 4 61.71 -14.71 -90.29
C HIS A 4 61.01 -14.02 -89.08
N LYS A 5 61.59 -13.81 -87.88
CA LYS A 5 62.69 -12.90 -87.49
C LYS A 5 62.26 -11.41 -87.28
N HIS A 6 62.40 -10.98 -86.02
CA HIS A 6 62.71 -9.63 -85.49
C HIS A 6 61.70 -8.48 -85.71
N GLY A 7 61.55 -7.50 -84.81
CA GLY A 7 62.28 -7.16 -83.58
C GLY A 7 62.17 -5.66 -83.27
N GLY A 8 62.31 -5.32 -81.99
CA GLY A 8 62.67 -3.98 -81.45
C GLY A 8 61.64 -2.85 -81.67
N HIS A 9 61.55 -1.77 -80.88
CA HIS A 9 62.49 -1.06 -80.02
C HIS A 9 61.65 -0.30 -78.95
N SER A 10 61.94 -0.43 -77.65
CA SER A 10 62.66 0.54 -76.81
C SER A 10 62.06 1.95 -76.73
N ALA A 11 61.54 2.34 -75.55
CA ALA A 11 61.92 3.57 -74.84
C ALA A 11 61.22 3.67 -73.46
N HIS A 12 62.03 3.78 -72.42
CA HIS A 12 61.65 4.11 -71.05
C HIS A 12 61.37 5.61 -70.89
N SER A 13 60.35 5.99 -70.12
CA SER A 13 60.25 7.24 -69.34
C SER A 13 59.12 7.06 -68.33
N SER A 14 59.41 6.64 -67.10
CA SER A 14 59.81 7.49 -65.96
C SER A 14 58.74 8.51 -65.57
N ALA A 15 57.91 8.17 -64.58
CA ALA A 15 57.73 8.98 -63.37
C ALA A 15 56.76 8.32 -62.37
N ALA A 16 57.19 8.32 -61.10
CA ALA A 16 56.37 8.39 -59.89
C ALA A 16 55.59 7.13 -59.43
N GLY A 17 56.31 6.28 -58.70
CA GLY A 17 55.97 5.87 -57.32
C GLY A 17 54.52 5.48 -56.99
N ALA A 18 54.30 4.18 -56.81
CA ALA A 18 53.34 3.69 -55.83
C ALA A 18 53.83 2.32 -55.33
N HIS A 19 54.49 2.32 -54.17
CA HIS A 19 54.80 1.08 -53.47
C HIS A 19 53.45 0.45 -53.03
N PRO A 20 53.18 -0.83 -53.34
CA PRO A 20 52.00 -1.50 -52.81
C PRO A 20 52.21 -1.66 -51.30
N ASN A 21 51.35 -1.05 -50.49
CA ASN A 21 51.41 -1.16 -49.04
C ASN A 21 50.72 -2.46 -48.61
N PRO A 22 51.44 -3.49 -48.09
CA PRO A 22 50.84 -4.76 -47.70
C PRO A 22 50.06 -4.70 -46.37
N GLY A 23 49.82 -3.51 -45.81
CA GLY A 23 49.29 -3.31 -44.46
C GLY A 23 47.85 -2.80 -44.34
N ARG A 24 47.06 -2.73 -45.42
CA ARG A 24 45.65 -2.30 -45.31
C ARG A 24 44.76 -3.18 -46.18
N ALA A 25 44.32 -4.30 -45.62
CA ALA A 25 43.12 -4.96 -46.11
C ALA A 25 41.95 -3.94 -46.07
N PRO A 26 41.02 -3.93 -47.04
CA PRO A 26 39.83 -3.08 -46.97
C PRO A 26 38.98 -3.52 -45.77
N ILE A 27 39.17 -2.89 -44.60
CA ILE A 27 38.43 -3.17 -43.36
C ILE A 27 36.95 -2.73 -43.50
N ASP A 28 36.65 -1.89 -44.49
CA ASP A 28 35.36 -1.21 -44.62
C ASP A 28 34.21 -2.13 -45.13
N SER A 29 34.46 -3.40 -45.44
CA SER A 29 33.50 -4.32 -46.08
C SER A 29 33.15 -5.61 -45.31
N GLU A 30 33.52 -5.74 -44.03
CA GLU A 30 33.25 -6.98 -43.26
C GLU A 30 31.79 -7.12 -42.78
N ILE A 31 30.98 -6.07 -42.92
CA ILE A 31 29.57 -6.07 -42.52
C ILE A 31 28.70 -6.01 -43.77
N ASP A 32 28.03 -7.12 -44.09
CA ASP A 32 27.00 -7.18 -45.12
C ASP A 32 25.78 -6.35 -44.68
N VAL A 33 25.78 -5.05 -44.99
CA VAL A 33 24.68 -4.12 -44.66
C VAL A 33 23.33 -4.66 -45.11
N ARG A 34 23.29 -5.32 -46.27
CA ARG A 34 22.08 -5.95 -46.80
C ARG A 34 21.54 -7.04 -45.85
N ARG A 35 22.43 -7.86 -45.30
CA ARG A 35 22.07 -8.94 -44.38
C ARG A 35 21.64 -8.40 -43.02
N THR A 36 22.25 -7.31 -42.55
CA THR A 36 21.81 -6.61 -41.34
C THR A 36 20.41 -6.04 -41.49
N ILE A 37 20.08 -5.43 -42.63
CA ILE A 37 18.74 -4.91 -42.92
C ILE A 37 17.71 -6.04 -43.02
N GLU A 38 18.05 -7.15 -43.67
CA GLU A 38 17.18 -8.33 -43.79
C GLU A 38 16.83 -8.93 -42.42
N ILE A 39 17.83 -9.07 -41.52
CA ILE A 39 17.58 -9.54 -40.15
C ILE A 39 16.71 -8.55 -39.38
N GLY A 40 16.97 -7.25 -39.51
CA GLY A 40 16.17 -6.20 -38.87
C GLY A 40 14.72 -6.21 -39.34
N LEU A 41 14.48 -6.38 -40.65
CA LEU A 41 13.14 -6.51 -41.22
C LEU A 41 12.43 -7.77 -40.75
N TRP A 42 13.14 -8.90 -40.64
CA TRP A 42 12.56 -10.15 -40.16
C TRP A 42 12.20 -10.07 -38.67
N LEU A 43 13.08 -9.50 -37.83
CA LEU A 43 12.82 -9.30 -36.40
C LEU A 43 11.67 -8.29 -36.17
N GLY A 44 11.66 -7.19 -36.92
CA GLY A 44 10.59 -6.20 -36.87
C GLY A 44 9.26 -6.79 -37.34
N GLY A 45 9.26 -7.48 -38.47
CA GLY A 45 8.08 -8.14 -39.02
C GLY A 45 7.51 -9.21 -38.11
N THR A 46 8.35 -10.04 -37.48
CA THR A 46 7.90 -11.05 -36.52
C THR A 46 7.32 -10.42 -35.25
N THR A 47 7.94 -9.35 -34.73
CA THR A 47 7.43 -8.61 -33.57
C THR A 47 6.07 -7.98 -33.86
N ILE A 48 5.94 -7.30 -34.99
CA ILE A 48 4.67 -6.70 -35.44
C ILE A 48 3.63 -7.80 -35.67
N GLY A 49 4.01 -8.91 -36.30
CA GLY A 49 3.14 -10.06 -36.50
C GLY A 49 2.60 -10.62 -35.19
N ALA A 50 3.45 -10.81 -34.18
CA ALA A 50 3.03 -11.28 -32.86
C ALA A 50 2.04 -10.32 -32.18
N LEU A 51 2.27 -9.01 -32.29
CA LEU A 51 1.35 -8.00 -31.76
C LEU A 51 0.00 -8.00 -32.49
N VAL A 52 0.01 -8.12 -33.82
CA VAL A 52 -1.23 -8.20 -34.62
C VAL A 52 -2.01 -9.46 -34.28
N ILE A 53 -1.34 -10.62 -34.19
CA ILE A 53 -1.97 -11.89 -33.79
C ILE A 53 -2.55 -11.77 -32.38
N GLY A 54 -1.78 -11.23 -31.42
CA GLY A 54 -2.24 -11.00 -30.07
C GLY A 54 -3.45 -10.06 -30.01
N TYR A 55 -3.45 -9.00 -30.82
CA TYR A 55 -4.56 -8.07 -30.94
C TYR A 55 -5.81 -8.75 -31.49
N PHE A 56 -5.71 -9.58 -32.53
CA PHE A 56 -6.85 -10.34 -33.06
C PHE A 56 -7.37 -11.37 -32.06
N ILE A 57 -6.50 -12.06 -31.33
CA ILE A 57 -6.89 -12.96 -30.24
C ILE A 57 -7.64 -12.17 -29.15
N TYR A 58 -7.11 -11.01 -28.75
CA TYR A 58 -7.76 -10.13 -27.77
C TYR A 58 -9.13 -9.66 -28.25
N LEU A 59 -9.28 -9.26 -29.52
CA LEU A 59 -10.58 -8.88 -30.09
C LEU A 59 -11.57 -10.05 -30.10
N GLY A 60 -11.11 -11.24 -30.48
CA GLY A 60 -11.91 -12.46 -30.51
C GLY A 60 -12.37 -12.86 -29.10
N LEU A 61 -11.44 -12.92 -28.15
CA LEU A 61 -11.73 -13.20 -26.74
C LEU A 61 -12.63 -12.13 -26.15
N SER A 62 -12.35 -10.84 -26.35
CA SER A 62 -13.16 -9.75 -25.81
C SER A 62 -14.60 -9.78 -26.34
N LYS A 63 -14.80 -10.09 -27.62
CA LYS A 63 -16.15 -10.28 -28.18
C LYS A 63 -16.85 -11.49 -27.59
N TRP A 64 -16.12 -12.57 -27.32
CA TRP A 64 -16.65 -13.79 -26.72
C TRP A 64 -16.95 -13.62 -25.23
N THR A 65 -16.07 -12.98 -24.46
CA THR A 65 -16.27 -12.68 -23.03
C THR A 65 -17.33 -11.62 -22.83
N ALA A 66 -17.42 -10.57 -23.67
CA ALA A 66 -18.52 -9.61 -23.59
C ALA A 66 -19.88 -10.24 -23.87
N SER A 67 -19.92 -11.35 -24.62
CA SER A 67 -21.14 -12.12 -24.83
C SER A 67 -21.41 -13.13 -23.70
N GLN A 68 -20.40 -13.42 -22.87
CA GLN A 68 -20.47 -14.35 -21.74
C GLN A 68 -20.47 -13.67 -20.38
N ASP A 69 -20.25 -12.36 -20.30
CA ASP A 69 -20.47 -11.59 -19.08
C ASP A 69 -21.96 -11.74 -18.75
N PRO A 70 -22.32 -12.50 -17.70
CA PRO A 70 -23.70 -12.54 -17.28
C PRO A 70 -24.03 -11.11 -16.89
N VAL A 71 -24.95 -10.49 -17.66
CA VAL A 71 -25.55 -9.19 -17.34
C VAL A 71 -25.75 -9.19 -15.83
N ALA A 72 -25.02 -8.31 -15.13
CA ALA A 72 -24.88 -8.38 -13.68
C ALA A 72 -26.26 -8.65 -13.11
N SER A 73 -26.46 -9.84 -12.54
CA SER A 73 -27.79 -10.24 -12.07
C SER A 73 -28.27 -9.11 -11.14
N PRO A 74 -29.56 -8.71 -11.17
CA PRO A 74 -30.05 -7.68 -10.27
C PRO A 74 -29.67 -7.93 -8.81
N LEU A 75 -29.50 -9.20 -8.42
CA LEU A 75 -28.96 -9.60 -7.12
C LEU A 75 -27.48 -9.24 -6.91
N THR A 76 -26.63 -9.40 -7.91
CA THR A 76 -25.19 -9.04 -7.85
C THR A 76 -25.01 -7.53 -7.83
N GLU A 77 -25.83 -6.79 -8.57
CA GLU A 77 -25.83 -5.33 -8.52
C GLU A 77 -26.38 -4.80 -7.20
N ALA A 78 -27.46 -5.39 -6.69
CA ALA A 78 -27.97 -5.10 -5.35
C ALA A 78 -26.94 -5.45 -4.26
N ALA A 79 -26.25 -6.59 -4.37
CA ALA A 79 -25.24 -7.02 -3.39
C ALA A 79 -23.99 -6.12 -3.37
N ARG A 80 -23.62 -5.48 -4.49
CA ARG A 80 -22.54 -4.48 -4.51
C ARG A 80 -22.91 -3.20 -3.78
N ASN A 81 -24.20 -2.88 -3.67
CA ASN A 81 -24.68 -1.67 -3.01
C ASN A 81 -25.08 -1.91 -1.54
N VAL A 82 -24.99 -3.15 -1.06
CA VAL A 82 -25.20 -3.48 0.36
C VAL A 82 -23.85 -3.35 1.06
N LEU A 83 -23.76 -2.33 1.92
CA LEU A 83 -22.64 -2.22 2.86
C LEU A 83 -22.60 -3.50 3.70
N PRO A 84 -21.45 -4.18 3.83
CA PRO A 84 -21.36 -5.43 4.56
C PRO A 84 -21.92 -5.25 5.98
N PRO A 85 -22.52 -6.29 6.57
CA PRO A 85 -22.94 -6.24 7.95
C PRO A 85 -21.72 -5.88 8.83
N ALA A 86 -21.97 -5.17 9.93
CA ALA A 86 -20.92 -4.70 10.83
C ALA A 86 -19.92 -5.82 11.20
N PRO A 87 -18.62 -5.53 11.40
CA PRO A 87 -18.00 -4.22 11.62
C PRO A 87 -17.59 -3.52 10.32
N ASN A 88 -18.22 -2.37 10.05
CA ASN A 88 -17.79 -1.51 8.95
C ASN A 88 -16.47 -0.83 9.29
N LEU A 89 -15.66 -0.56 8.28
CA LEU A 89 -14.46 0.26 8.45
C LEU A 89 -14.91 1.62 9.03
N GLN A 90 -14.29 2.04 10.13
CA GLN A 90 -14.56 3.33 10.75
C GLN A 90 -14.44 4.43 9.68
N VAL A 91 -15.48 5.25 9.53
CA VAL A 91 -15.62 6.16 8.38
C VAL A 91 -14.54 7.24 8.33
N ALA A 92 -14.05 7.69 9.50
CA ALA A 92 -13.03 8.72 9.61
C ALA A 92 -12.19 8.57 10.90
N PRO A 93 -11.33 7.54 11.00
CA PRO A 93 -10.54 7.28 12.21
C PRO A 93 -9.64 8.46 12.58
N GLU A 94 -9.13 9.20 11.59
CA GLU A 94 -8.25 10.36 11.82
C GLU A 94 -8.97 11.50 12.56
N LYS A 95 -10.23 11.78 12.18
CA LYS A 95 -11.03 12.84 12.80
C LYS A 95 -11.35 12.51 14.26
N GLU A 96 -11.67 11.25 14.53
CA GLU A 96 -11.98 10.78 15.88
C GLU A 96 -10.73 10.82 16.78
N LEU A 97 -9.58 10.37 16.26
CA LEU A 97 -8.30 10.48 16.97
C LEU A 97 -7.90 11.95 17.23
N ALA A 98 -8.15 12.85 16.27
CA ALA A 98 -7.87 14.28 16.45
C ALA A 98 -8.74 14.89 17.56
N ALA A 99 -10.03 14.53 17.61
CA ALA A 99 -10.96 14.99 18.64
C ALA A 99 -10.57 14.47 20.03
N MET A 100 -10.25 13.17 20.14
CA MET A 100 -9.76 12.56 21.38
C MET A 100 -8.50 13.27 21.89
N ARG A 101 -7.49 13.44 21.02
CA ARG A 101 -6.25 14.15 21.38
C ARG A 101 -6.48 15.62 21.74
N ALA A 102 -7.50 16.27 21.18
CA ALA A 102 -7.84 17.64 21.55
C ALA A 102 -8.42 17.70 22.97
N ALA A 103 -9.36 16.80 23.30
CA ALA A 103 -9.94 16.71 24.65
C ALA A 103 -8.90 16.37 25.72
N GLU A 104 -7.96 15.48 25.41
CA GLU A 104 -6.84 15.17 26.31
C GLU A 104 -5.94 16.38 26.56
N ARG A 105 -5.54 17.08 25.49
CA ARG A 105 -4.73 18.29 25.61
C ARG A 105 -5.43 19.38 26.41
N GLU A 106 -6.74 19.54 26.25
CA GLU A 106 -7.52 20.50 27.02
C GLU A 106 -7.41 20.21 28.52
N ARG A 107 -7.58 18.95 28.95
CA ARG A 107 -7.42 18.58 30.37
C ARG A 107 -5.99 18.76 30.91
N LEU A 108 -4.98 18.63 30.06
CA LEU A 108 -3.57 18.78 30.47
C LEU A 108 -3.12 20.24 30.55
N THR A 109 -3.76 21.13 29.80
CA THR A 109 -3.34 22.55 29.68
C THR A 109 -4.24 23.51 30.44
N THR A 110 -5.38 23.04 30.94
CA THR A 110 -6.34 23.85 31.67
C THR A 110 -6.43 23.45 33.14
N TRP A 111 -7.07 24.31 33.91
CA TRP A 111 -7.42 24.06 35.30
C TRP A 111 -8.82 23.48 35.38
N GLY A 112 -9.04 22.56 36.32
CA GLY A 112 -10.39 22.14 36.62
C GLY A 112 -10.47 21.21 37.81
N TRP A 113 -11.69 20.88 38.19
CA TRP A 113 -11.93 20.00 39.34
C TRP A 113 -11.83 18.53 38.94
N THR A 114 -11.10 17.74 39.71
CA THR A 114 -11.08 16.28 39.61
C THR A 114 -12.12 15.69 40.55
N ASP A 115 -12.20 16.21 41.78
CA ASP A 115 -13.24 15.88 42.76
C ASP A 115 -13.57 17.15 43.57
N LYS A 116 -14.78 17.67 43.37
CA LYS A 116 -15.24 18.89 44.07
C LYS A 116 -15.58 18.63 45.53
N ALA A 117 -16.06 17.44 45.88
CA ALA A 117 -16.47 17.12 47.24
C ALA A 117 -15.26 16.93 48.15
N ALA A 118 -14.20 16.32 47.61
CA ALA A 118 -12.92 16.17 48.30
C ALA A 118 -11.98 17.38 48.14
N GLY A 119 -12.35 18.37 47.31
CA GLY A 119 -11.56 19.58 47.10
C GLY A 119 -10.32 19.38 46.22
N PHE A 120 -10.27 18.34 45.39
CA PHE A 120 -9.17 18.07 44.48
C PHE A 120 -9.39 18.71 43.10
N ALA A 121 -8.43 19.52 42.67
CA ALA A 121 -8.36 20.10 41.34
C ALA A 121 -7.12 19.59 40.58
N HIS A 122 -7.24 19.43 39.26
CA HIS A 122 -6.10 19.24 38.37
C HIS A 122 -5.49 20.59 38.00
N MET A 123 -4.17 20.62 37.93
CA MET A 123 -3.34 21.74 37.50
C MET A 123 -2.82 21.47 36.08
N PRO A 124 -2.67 22.50 35.22
CA PRO A 124 -1.95 22.39 33.97
C PRO A 124 -0.57 21.78 34.17
N ILE A 125 -0.18 20.85 33.31
CA ILE A 125 1.02 20.05 33.51
C ILE A 125 2.30 20.89 33.48
N GLU A 126 2.35 21.94 32.66
CA GLU A 126 3.49 22.87 32.60
C GLU A 126 3.68 23.58 33.94
N ALA A 127 2.60 24.04 34.56
CA ALA A 127 2.65 24.68 35.88
C ALA A 127 3.06 23.70 36.99
N ALA A 128 2.67 22.44 36.88
CA ALA A 128 3.09 21.40 37.81
C ALA A 128 4.59 21.12 37.70
N ILE A 129 5.13 21.03 36.47
CA ILE A 129 6.56 20.86 36.21
C ILE A 129 7.34 22.05 36.79
N ASP A 130 6.92 23.28 36.54
CA ASP A 130 7.60 24.48 37.06
C ASP A 130 7.66 24.49 38.59
N ARG A 131 6.59 24.03 39.26
CA ARG A 131 6.54 23.92 40.72
C ARG A 131 7.48 22.85 41.26
N LEU A 132 7.63 21.73 40.55
CA LEU A 132 8.54 20.64 40.92
C LEU A 132 10.00 20.96 40.60
N ALA A 133 10.27 21.80 39.60
CA ALA A 133 11.61 22.20 39.21
C ALA A 133 12.28 23.16 40.21
N VAL A 134 11.50 23.79 41.10
CA VAL A 134 12.03 24.59 42.21
C VAL A 134 12.43 23.66 43.36
N PRO A 135 13.69 23.69 43.84
CA PRO A 135 14.10 22.90 45.00
C PRO A 135 13.28 23.29 46.22
N GLU A 136 12.62 22.28 46.82
CA GLU A 136 11.64 22.45 47.89
C GLU A 136 12.28 23.03 49.16
N PRO A 137 11.72 24.10 49.77
CA PRO A 137 11.90 24.33 51.20
C PRO A 137 11.09 23.27 51.95
N GLU A 138 11.79 22.38 52.66
CA GLU A 138 11.32 21.33 53.59
C GLU A 138 9.79 21.19 53.71
N ALA A 139 9.27 20.08 53.17
CA ALA A 139 7.87 19.71 53.15
C ALA A 139 7.13 20.08 54.44
N ALA A 140 6.18 21.01 54.33
CA ALA A 140 5.19 21.20 55.39
C ALA A 140 4.46 19.86 55.61
N PRO A 141 4.23 19.46 56.88
CA PRO A 141 3.65 18.16 57.19
C PRO A 141 2.34 18.00 56.44
N ALA A 142 2.24 16.91 55.68
CA ALA A 142 1.02 16.52 54.98
C ALA A 142 -0.15 16.60 55.96
N ALA A 143 -1.12 17.48 55.66
CA ALA A 143 -2.37 17.49 56.40
C ALA A 143 -2.95 16.07 56.37
N PRO A 144 -3.40 15.53 57.52
CA PRO A 144 -3.82 14.14 57.60
C PRO A 144 -4.95 13.89 56.59
N ALA A 145 -4.75 12.89 55.73
CA ALA A 145 -5.82 12.37 54.90
C ALA A 145 -7.00 12.00 55.82
N PRO A 146 -8.25 12.40 55.49
CA PRO A 146 -9.39 11.95 56.26
C PRO A 146 -9.42 10.41 56.21
N ALA A 147 -9.32 9.81 57.39
CA ALA A 147 -9.38 8.36 57.57
C ALA A 147 -10.65 7.81 56.90
N PRO A 148 -10.61 6.60 56.31
CA PRO A 148 -11.81 5.95 55.83
C PRO A 148 -12.77 5.79 57.02
N ALA A 149 -13.93 6.43 56.95
CA ALA A 149 -15.00 6.21 57.90
C ALA A 149 -15.32 4.70 57.91
N PRO A 150 -15.58 4.09 59.08
CA PRO A 150 -15.88 2.67 59.16
C PRO A 150 -17.11 2.36 58.30
N ALA A 151 -16.95 1.39 57.40
CA ALA A 151 -18.03 0.81 56.64
C ALA A 151 -19.08 0.27 57.61
N ASP A 152 -20.31 0.78 57.52
CA ASP A 152 -21.45 0.21 58.22
C ASP A 152 -21.64 -1.25 57.77
N PRO A 153 -21.64 -2.24 58.68
CA PRO A 153 -21.82 -3.65 58.36
C PRO A 153 -23.28 -4.01 58.07
N SER A 154 -24.07 -3.08 57.53
CA SER A 154 -25.50 -3.25 57.27
C SER A 154 -25.80 -3.28 55.77
N ALA A 155 -25.05 -4.09 55.01
CA ALA A 155 -25.45 -4.47 53.65
C ALA A 155 -25.10 -5.93 53.29
N ASP A 156 -24.46 -6.68 54.19
CA ASP A 156 -24.22 -8.12 54.03
C ASP A 156 -25.32 -8.93 54.73
N ALA A 157 -26.55 -8.77 54.25
CA ALA A 157 -27.65 -9.66 54.61
C ALA A 157 -28.60 -9.82 53.42
N HIS A 158 -28.11 -10.40 52.33
CA HIS A 158 -28.84 -11.39 51.53
C HIS A 158 -27.83 -12.16 50.68
N ALA A 159 -27.30 -13.22 51.28
CA ALA A 159 -26.60 -14.28 50.60
C ALA A 159 -27.48 -14.89 49.50
N ALA A 160 -26.98 -14.86 48.26
CA ALA A 160 -27.14 -16.02 47.36
C ALA A 160 -26.26 -17.16 47.92
N PRO A 161 -26.40 -18.46 47.53
CA PRO A 161 -27.07 -18.97 46.33
C PRO A 161 -27.85 -20.29 46.53
N ALA A 162 -28.66 -20.72 45.54
CA ALA A 162 -28.81 -22.14 45.22
C ALA A 162 -29.62 -22.33 43.93
N ALA A 163 -28.97 -23.00 42.98
CA ALA A 163 -29.60 -23.63 41.84
C ALA A 163 -30.61 -24.71 42.29
N ALA A 164 -31.77 -24.80 41.63
CA ALA A 164 -32.39 -26.06 41.18
C ALA A 164 -33.79 -25.83 40.61
N ALA A 165 -34.12 -26.68 39.63
CA ALA A 165 -35.45 -27.19 39.29
C ALA A 165 -36.35 -26.34 38.37
N VAL A 166 -36.25 -26.69 37.08
CA VAL A 166 -37.36 -26.79 36.13
C VAL A 166 -38.51 -27.61 36.73
N PRO A 167 -39.77 -27.19 36.50
CA PRO A 167 -40.84 -28.15 36.21
C PRO A 167 -41.65 -27.77 34.94
N PRO A 168 -42.48 -28.71 34.43
CA PRO A 168 -42.61 -28.99 33.01
C PRO A 168 -43.84 -28.37 32.32
N ALA A 169 -43.85 -28.47 30.99
CA ALA A 169 -44.99 -28.24 30.13
C ALA A 169 -46.20 -29.14 30.45
N ALA A 170 -47.41 -28.57 30.44
CA ALA A 170 -48.61 -29.13 29.80
C ALA A 170 -49.86 -28.27 30.04
N HIS A 171 -50.48 -27.87 28.94
CA HIS A 171 -51.92 -27.87 28.62
C HIS A 171 -52.98 -27.05 29.40
N GLU A 172 -54.00 -26.71 28.60
CA GLU A 172 -55.33 -26.14 28.92
C GLU A 172 -55.35 -24.60 29.03
N GLY A 173 -56.20 -23.83 28.34
CA GLY A 173 -57.44 -24.10 27.64
C GLY A 173 -58.44 -22.98 27.98
N SER A 174 -59.05 -22.39 26.95
CA SER A 174 -60.29 -21.58 26.96
C SER A 174 -60.31 -20.09 27.35
N ALA A 175 -60.89 -19.35 26.39
CA ALA A 175 -61.79 -18.19 26.49
C ALA A 175 -61.17 -16.78 26.64
N HIS A 176 -61.06 -16.04 25.53
CA HIS A 176 -62.13 -15.17 25.03
C HIS A 176 -61.90 -14.73 23.59
#